data_AF-A0AAC9RKN7-F1
#
_entry.id   AF-A0AAC9RKN7-F1
#
_cell.length_a   1.000
_cell.length_b   1.000
_cell.length_c   1.000
_cell.angle_alpha   90.00
_cell.angle_beta   90.00
_cell.angle_gamma   90.00
#
_symmetry.space_group_name_H-M   'P 1'
#
loop_
_entity.id
_entity.type
_entity.pdbx_description
1 polymer ?
#
loop_
_entity_poly.entity_id
_entity_poly.type
_entity_poly.pdbx_seq_one_letter_code
_entity_poly.pdbx_strand_id
1 'polypeptide(L)'
;MKNKKVGLGFVFILVLIMLGITFYHTEDRGVQEVAGKLFPSEMKMKDITKQTKDRYVEENFPAVEEIYRVEDAEGQHTGNVFVVTPVGYEGVIQLAVGIDKTTGTTTGIHIIEHQETPSYGGILTENWFMERFSGKSAASFLNLVKLEEQTPQDILQITGATMTSQAVVNGVNAAIGTFNYLESGELMSAVPKEMERNLREEEAGIFYIHGGKKGPIKITMEELKQFPTVESHTTLRKSTGTEISITVEGPTLDVVLAHFGENLKDYNGIGVTARDGYYALVPKEIMDTRQVILGYIFDGEEIADNEKPIRVIIPDEFGVYWVKMVYTIDLYNHISEKDILSVKMFDALTRDITPYMYEYYGSKDASIEVGEILAKLEEVDSKGFFTMVSSDGLLKNETIAMVSSRYYIKTEGENAPMNIGPAFKLGMNVKNMAYFSTTKDAVVFPQEIALLTGTSQVEEYEGIPLKKLLEEVGFADVENKSFQLVAVEGEEVMLMGEDTENCILLYDENKTVTSVYKTSKGIEMIKDVLEINVK
;
A
#
# COMPACT_ATOMS: atom_id res chain seq x y z
N MET A 1 55.58 -28.44 -1.46
CA MET A 1 54.26 -27.78 -1.31
C MET A 1 54.22 -26.83 -0.09
N LYS A 2 55.04 -25.77 -0.03
CA LYS A 2 55.04 -24.83 1.13
C LYS A 2 54.73 -23.35 0.83
N ASN A 3 54.54 -22.95 -0.43
CA ASN A 3 54.36 -21.52 -0.78
C ASN A 3 52.94 -21.13 -1.25
N LYS A 4 51.94 -22.01 -1.23
CA LYS A 4 50.56 -21.67 -1.70
C LYS A 4 49.61 -21.15 -0.63
N LYS A 5 49.90 -21.33 0.67
CA LYS A 5 49.00 -20.87 1.76
C LYS A 5 49.17 -19.39 2.15
N VAL A 6 50.34 -18.80 1.88
CA VAL A 6 50.59 -17.38 2.18
C VAL A 6 49.90 -16.46 1.16
N GLY A 7 49.79 -16.88 -0.11
CA GLY A 7 49.13 -16.09 -1.16
C GLY A 7 47.60 -15.99 -1.00
N LEU A 8 46.92 -17.05 -0.53
CA LEU A 8 45.45 -17.05 -0.44
C LEU A 8 44.94 -16.15 0.70
N GLY A 9 45.63 -16.13 1.85
CA GLY A 9 45.30 -15.22 2.94
C GLY A 9 45.53 -13.75 2.58
N PHE A 10 46.58 -13.47 1.80
CA PHE A 10 46.89 -12.11 1.33
C PHE A 10 45.87 -11.60 0.30
N VAL A 11 45.41 -12.47 -0.60
CA VAL A 11 44.32 -12.14 -1.55
C VAL A 11 43.01 -11.90 -0.80
N PHE A 12 42.69 -12.69 0.22
CA PHE A 12 41.48 -12.49 1.02
C PHE A 12 41.48 -11.16 1.78
N ILE A 13 42.63 -10.78 2.35
CA ILE A 13 42.82 -9.47 3.01
C ILE A 13 42.71 -8.33 1.99
N LEU A 14 43.28 -8.47 0.78
CA LEU A 14 43.15 -7.48 -0.28
C LEU A 14 41.71 -7.32 -0.79
N VAL A 15 40.95 -8.41 -0.88
CA VAL A 15 39.53 -8.39 -1.25
C VAL A 15 38.70 -7.73 -0.16
N LEU A 16 38.98 -8.00 1.13
CA LEU A 16 38.31 -7.31 2.25
C LEU A 16 38.67 -5.83 2.32
N ILE A 17 39.93 -5.46 2.03
CA ILE A 17 40.35 -4.06 1.94
C ILE A 17 39.69 -3.39 0.73
N MET A 18 39.62 -4.04 -0.42
CA MET A 18 38.90 -3.49 -1.58
C MET A 18 37.40 -3.36 -1.32
N LEU A 19 36.76 -4.36 -0.70
CA LEU A 19 35.35 -4.28 -0.30
C LEU A 19 35.13 -3.14 0.69
N GLY A 20 35.99 -2.99 1.68
CA GLY A 20 35.96 -1.88 2.64
C GLY A 20 36.17 -0.52 1.98
N ILE A 21 37.11 -0.40 1.03
CA ILE A 21 37.33 0.83 0.25
C ILE A 21 36.14 1.11 -0.67
N THR A 22 35.54 0.09 -1.29
CA THR A 22 34.38 0.24 -2.17
C THR A 22 33.16 0.67 -1.36
N PHE A 23 32.91 0.07 -0.19
CA PHE A 23 31.83 0.48 0.72
C PHE A 23 32.02 1.93 1.18
N TYR A 24 33.23 2.28 1.65
CA TYR A 24 33.58 3.65 2.05
C TYR A 24 33.43 4.67 0.91
N HIS A 25 33.82 4.33 -0.33
CA HIS A 25 33.64 5.20 -1.49
C HIS A 25 32.18 5.29 -1.99
N THR A 26 31.33 4.30 -1.68
CA THR A 26 29.92 4.33 -2.07
C THR A 26 29.12 5.21 -1.09
N GLU A 27 29.47 5.15 0.20
CA GLU A 27 28.90 5.95 1.29
C GLU A 27 29.24 7.45 1.15
N ASP A 28 30.50 7.78 0.89
CA ASP A 28 30.97 9.18 0.67
C ASP A 28 30.36 9.80 -0.62
N ARG A 29 30.06 8.98 -1.63
CA ARG A 29 29.36 9.43 -2.86
C ARG A 29 27.88 9.76 -2.62
N GLY A 30 27.20 8.97 -1.78
CA GLY A 30 25.80 9.22 -1.43
C GLY A 30 25.63 10.55 -0.69
N VAL A 31 26.48 10.82 0.30
CA VAL A 31 26.43 12.08 1.06
C VAL A 31 26.72 13.29 0.16
N GLN A 32 27.67 13.21 -0.76
CA GLN A 32 27.94 14.30 -1.70
C GLN A 32 26.82 14.53 -2.71
N GLU A 33 26.11 13.49 -3.14
CA GLU A 33 24.90 13.68 -3.95
C GLU A 33 23.80 14.39 -3.16
N VAL A 34 23.60 14.00 -1.90
CA VAL A 34 22.62 14.60 -1.00
C VAL A 34 22.98 16.05 -0.65
N ALA A 35 24.28 16.36 -0.53
CA ALA A 35 24.80 17.71 -0.40
C ALA A 35 24.25 18.64 -1.46
N GLY A 36 24.29 18.22 -2.73
CA GLY A 36 23.83 19.02 -3.87
C GLY A 36 22.33 19.27 -3.87
N LYS A 37 21.55 18.49 -3.10
CA LYS A 37 20.11 18.70 -2.88
C LYS A 37 19.84 19.66 -1.71
N LEU A 38 20.73 19.71 -0.72
CA LEU A 38 20.59 20.52 0.50
C LEU A 38 21.35 21.85 0.46
N PHE A 39 22.37 21.95 -0.38
CA PHE A 39 23.24 23.11 -0.57
C PHE A 39 23.56 23.27 -2.07
N PRO A 40 23.89 24.49 -2.53
CA PRO A 40 24.32 24.72 -3.91
C PRO A 40 25.46 23.77 -4.34
N SER A 41 25.38 23.24 -5.57
CA SER A 41 26.22 22.13 -6.08
C SER A 41 27.73 22.42 -6.18
N GLU A 42 28.16 23.64 -5.90
CA GLU A 42 29.56 24.10 -5.99
C GLU A 42 30.31 23.99 -4.66
N MET A 43 29.63 23.58 -3.57
CA MET A 43 30.21 23.49 -2.23
C MET A 43 31.00 22.20 -1.99
N LYS A 44 32.08 22.30 -1.21
CA LYS A 44 32.92 21.17 -0.79
C LYS A 44 32.49 20.66 0.57
N MET A 45 32.54 19.34 0.75
CA MET A 45 32.29 18.69 2.03
C MET A 45 33.57 18.19 2.67
N LYS A 46 33.70 18.44 3.97
CA LYS A 46 34.77 17.91 4.80
C LYS A 46 34.17 17.12 5.96
N ASP A 47 34.40 15.82 5.99
CA ASP A 47 34.04 14.97 7.12
C ASP A 47 34.79 15.44 8.39
N ILE A 48 34.03 15.84 9.40
CA ILE A 48 34.51 16.26 10.71
C ILE A 48 34.04 15.31 11.82
N THR A 49 33.39 14.19 11.49
CA THR A 49 32.80 13.22 12.43
C THR A 49 33.79 12.79 13.52
N LYS A 50 35.01 12.43 13.13
CA LYS A 50 36.06 12.01 14.08
C LYS A 50 36.60 13.14 14.95
N GLN A 51 36.51 14.38 14.48
CA GLN A 51 36.93 15.58 15.21
C GLN A 51 35.85 16.04 16.21
N THR A 52 34.63 15.53 16.04
CA THR A 52 33.41 15.89 16.78
C THR A 52 32.84 14.72 17.58
N LYS A 53 33.62 13.64 17.78
CA LYS A 53 33.36 12.61 18.81
C LYS A 53 33.52 13.20 20.21
N ASP A 54 32.63 14.13 20.51
CA ASP A 54 32.45 14.80 21.76
C ASP A 54 31.44 13.99 22.57
N ARG A 55 31.82 13.66 23.80
CA ARG A 55 30.98 12.92 24.73
C ARG A 55 29.60 13.57 24.90
N TYR A 56 29.53 14.91 24.83
CA TYR A 56 28.27 15.63 24.93
C TYR A 56 27.31 15.27 23.78
N VAL A 57 27.80 15.24 22.54
CA VAL A 57 26.98 14.93 21.36
C VAL A 57 26.54 13.47 21.40
N GLU A 58 27.45 12.54 21.72
CA GLU A 58 27.11 11.11 21.82
C GLU A 58 26.06 10.82 22.90
N GLU A 59 26.11 11.51 24.04
CA GLU A 59 25.16 11.30 25.15
C GLU A 59 23.80 11.99 24.92
N ASN A 60 23.78 13.17 24.29
CA ASN A 60 22.56 13.99 24.18
C ASN A 60 21.88 13.90 22.80
N PHE A 61 22.63 13.59 21.75
CA PHE A 61 22.14 13.49 20.36
C PHE A 61 22.57 12.18 19.70
N PRO A 62 22.28 11.01 20.31
CA PRO A 62 22.76 9.70 19.86
C PRO A 62 22.29 9.27 18.46
N ALA A 63 21.36 10.01 17.85
CA ALA A 63 20.95 9.77 16.47
C ALA A 63 21.98 10.28 15.45
N VAL A 64 22.88 11.20 15.81
CA VAL A 64 23.87 11.78 14.89
C VAL A 64 25.03 10.80 14.69
N GLU A 65 25.19 10.28 13.48
CA GLU A 65 26.25 9.33 13.14
C GLU A 65 27.42 10.03 12.44
N GLU A 66 27.13 10.97 11.52
CA GLU A 66 28.14 11.64 10.70
C GLU A 66 27.90 13.14 10.61
N ILE A 67 29.00 13.89 10.53
CA ILE A 67 28.97 15.35 10.47
C ILE A 67 29.93 15.82 9.37
N TYR A 68 29.37 16.51 8.39
CA TYR A 68 30.09 17.10 7.28
C TYR A 68 30.03 18.62 7.38
N ARG A 69 31.21 19.24 7.34
CA ARG A 69 31.34 20.68 7.20
C ARG A 69 31.21 21.06 5.73
N VAL A 70 30.36 22.04 5.43
CA VAL A 70 30.16 22.58 4.09
C VAL A 70 31.00 23.84 3.93
N GLU A 71 31.84 23.88 2.89
CA GLU A 71 32.74 24.99 2.58
C GLU A 71 32.47 25.50 1.15
N ASP A 72 32.54 26.81 0.93
CA ASP A 72 32.44 27.40 -0.41
C ASP A 72 33.72 27.21 -1.24
N ALA A 73 33.75 27.79 -2.45
CA ALA A 73 34.89 27.67 -3.37
C ALA A 73 36.19 28.23 -2.77
N GLU A 74 36.06 29.26 -1.93
CA GLU A 74 37.12 29.95 -1.20
C GLU A 74 37.55 29.23 0.09
N GLY A 75 36.83 28.19 0.51
CA GLY A 75 37.09 27.42 1.73
C GLY A 75 36.49 28.04 3.00
N GLN A 76 35.59 29.01 2.86
CA GLN A 76 34.81 29.58 3.96
C GLN A 76 33.72 28.59 4.35
N HIS A 77 33.55 28.40 5.66
CA HIS A 77 32.50 27.53 6.20
C HIS A 77 31.13 28.18 6.13
N THR A 78 30.22 27.54 5.40
CA THR A 78 28.87 28.03 5.10
C THR A 78 27.77 27.26 5.82
N GLY A 79 28.04 26.05 6.30
CA GLY A 79 27.06 25.24 7.03
C GLY A 79 27.54 23.84 7.35
N ASN A 80 26.60 22.99 7.74
CA ASN A 80 26.85 21.59 8.06
C ASN A 80 25.76 20.69 7.46
N VAL A 81 26.15 19.47 7.10
CA VAL A 81 25.24 18.36 6.82
C VAL A 81 25.45 17.29 7.88
N PHE A 82 24.36 16.85 8.49
CA PHE A 82 24.34 15.81 9.51
C PHE A 82 23.66 14.58 8.93
N VAL A 83 24.29 13.41 9.04
CA VAL A 83 23.63 12.13 8.79
C VAL A 83 23.15 11.60 10.14
N VAL A 84 21.83 11.42 10.24
CA VAL A 84 21.17 11.00 11.47
C VAL A 84 20.38 9.71 11.26
N THR A 85 20.28 8.90 12.31
CA THR A 85 19.65 7.56 12.30
C THR A 85 18.61 7.38 13.41
N PRO A 86 17.58 8.25 13.53
CA PRO A 86 16.49 8.00 14.47
C PRO A 86 15.77 6.69 14.15
N VAL A 87 15.12 6.12 15.16
CA VAL A 87 14.32 4.90 15.01
C VAL A 87 12.84 5.25 14.89
N GLY A 88 12.28 4.92 13.73
CA GLY A 88 10.87 5.05 13.37
C GLY A 88 9.97 3.94 13.95
N TYR A 89 8.87 3.68 13.26
CA TYR A 89 7.89 2.68 13.67
C TYR A 89 8.39 1.25 13.41
N GLU A 90 8.89 0.98 12.19
CA GLU A 90 9.38 -0.34 11.78
C GLU A 90 10.88 -0.51 12.06
N GLY A 91 11.66 0.56 12.01
CA GLY A 91 13.10 0.46 12.19
C GLY A 91 13.85 1.77 12.02
N VAL A 92 15.14 1.67 11.71
CA VAL A 92 16.01 2.84 11.54
C VAL A 92 15.60 3.62 10.29
N ILE A 93 15.57 4.95 10.41
CA ILE A 93 15.43 5.89 9.30
C ILE A 93 16.77 6.63 9.20
N GLN A 94 17.49 6.47 8.09
CA GLN A 94 18.69 7.22 7.79
C GLN A 94 18.33 8.44 6.94
N LEU A 95 18.66 9.63 7.44
CA LEU A 95 18.38 10.88 6.73
C LEU A 95 19.51 11.89 6.92
N ALA A 96 19.68 12.75 5.92
CA ALA A 96 20.56 13.89 5.96
C ALA A 96 19.78 15.16 6.32
N VAL A 97 20.41 16.03 7.11
CA VAL A 97 19.86 17.32 7.53
C VAL A 97 20.88 18.40 7.22
N GLY A 98 20.50 19.40 6.43
CA GLY A 98 21.35 20.55 6.11
C GLY A 98 21.01 21.75 6.98
N ILE A 99 22.01 22.42 7.53
CA ILE A 99 21.84 23.65 8.33
C ILE A 99 22.82 24.72 7.84
N ASP A 100 22.26 25.84 7.39
CA ASP A 100 23.02 27.01 6.92
C ASP A 100 23.49 27.84 8.12
N LYS A 101 24.79 28.07 8.20
CA LYS A 101 25.42 28.81 9.29
C LYS A 101 25.15 30.30 9.23
N THR A 102 25.01 30.84 8.04
CA THR A 102 24.83 32.28 7.81
C THR A 102 23.43 32.72 8.21
N THR A 103 22.41 31.93 7.86
CA THR A 103 21.02 32.23 8.20
C THR A 103 20.60 31.62 9.55
N GLY A 104 21.29 30.58 10.01
CA GLY A 104 20.89 29.82 11.20
C GLY A 104 19.59 29.04 10.98
N THR A 105 19.34 28.60 9.74
CA THR A 105 18.12 27.84 9.37
C THR A 105 18.48 26.52 8.71
N THR A 106 17.58 25.55 8.83
CA THR A 106 17.67 24.31 8.06
C THR A 106 17.53 24.61 6.57
N THR A 107 18.33 23.98 5.72
CA THR A 107 18.18 24.06 4.26
C THR A 107 17.19 23.01 3.74
N GLY A 108 17.04 21.91 4.48
CA GLY A 108 16.07 20.85 4.23
C GLY A 108 16.54 19.52 4.82
N ILE A 109 15.79 18.47 4.50
CA ILE A 109 16.18 17.08 4.77
C ILE A 109 16.18 16.25 3.50
N HIS A 110 16.89 15.13 3.53
CA HIS A 110 16.79 14.10 2.52
C HIS A 110 16.82 12.72 3.16
N ILE A 111 15.87 11.86 2.81
CA ILE A 111 15.84 10.49 3.29
C ILE A 111 16.80 9.66 2.44
N ILE A 112 17.77 9.00 3.08
CA ILE A 112 18.76 8.14 2.43
C ILE A 112 18.23 6.71 2.35
N GLU A 113 17.79 6.18 3.49
CA GLU A 113 17.25 4.83 3.63
C GLU A 113 16.23 4.77 4.77
N HIS A 114 15.23 3.91 4.67
CA HIS A 114 14.28 3.65 5.76
C HIS A 114 13.73 2.23 5.71
N GLN A 115 13.27 1.73 6.86
CA GLN A 115 12.57 0.45 6.98
C GLN A 115 11.05 0.59 7.14
N GLU A 116 10.54 1.81 7.06
CA GLU A 116 9.13 2.13 7.30
C GLU A 116 8.18 1.55 6.25
N THR A 117 6.95 1.26 6.68
CA THR A 117 5.92 0.62 5.85
C THR A 117 5.50 1.48 4.66
N PRO A 118 5.50 0.96 3.41
CA PRO A 118 5.26 1.76 2.21
C PRO A 118 3.95 2.55 2.18
N SER A 119 2.86 2.03 2.77
CA SER A 119 1.52 2.61 2.66
C SER A 119 1.25 3.81 3.59
N TYR A 120 2.07 4.01 4.63
CA TYR A 120 1.92 5.13 5.57
C TYR A 120 3.27 5.74 5.94
N GLY A 121 4.21 4.92 6.39
CA GLY A 121 5.54 5.39 6.79
C GLY A 121 6.40 5.80 5.60
N GLY A 122 6.32 5.11 4.46
CA GLY A 122 7.04 5.43 3.23
C GLY A 122 6.70 6.80 2.64
N ILE A 123 5.58 7.41 3.05
CA ILE A 123 5.21 8.79 2.68
C ILE A 123 6.26 9.81 3.18
N LEU A 124 7.14 9.43 4.12
CA LEU A 124 8.26 10.26 4.58
C LEU A 124 9.23 10.66 3.45
N THR A 125 9.25 9.92 2.33
CA THR A 125 10.09 10.26 1.15
C THR A 125 9.42 11.24 0.19
N GLU A 126 8.17 11.64 0.44
CA GLU A 126 7.44 12.55 -0.43
C GLU A 126 7.86 14.01 -0.21
N ASN A 127 7.96 14.76 -1.31
CA ASN A 127 8.43 16.16 -1.27
C ASN A 127 7.59 17.03 -0.32
N TRP A 128 6.26 16.85 -0.33
CA TRP A 128 5.36 17.67 0.51
C TRP A 128 5.67 17.58 2.00
N PHE A 129 6.24 16.46 2.46
CA PHE A 129 6.63 16.26 3.84
C PHE A 129 8.06 16.76 4.08
N MET A 130 9.02 16.37 3.22
CA MET A 130 10.42 16.79 3.35
C MET A 130 10.61 18.31 3.26
N GLU A 131 9.85 18.99 2.40
CA GLU A 131 9.91 20.45 2.22
C GLU A 131 9.51 21.22 3.48
N ARG A 132 8.74 20.60 4.39
CA ARG A 132 8.35 21.22 5.67
C ARG A 132 9.54 21.48 6.58
N PHE A 133 10.66 20.81 6.35
CA PHE A 133 11.88 20.97 7.14
C PHE A 133 12.82 22.03 6.55
N SER A 134 12.48 22.71 5.45
CA SER A 134 13.30 23.80 4.90
C SER A 134 12.95 25.14 5.56
N GLY A 135 13.96 25.97 5.82
CA GLY A 135 13.80 27.32 6.37
C GLY A 135 13.41 27.38 7.85
N LYS A 136 13.46 26.25 8.58
CA LYS A 136 13.15 26.21 10.02
C LYS A 136 14.33 26.77 10.81
N SER A 137 14.06 27.50 11.88
CA SER A 137 15.13 28.10 12.67
C SER A 137 15.86 27.03 13.47
N ALA A 138 17.21 27.04 13.41
CA ALA A 138 18.04 26.18 14.24
C ALA A 138 18.20 26.72 15.68
N ALA A 139 17.63 27.88 16.03
CA ALA A 139 17.74 28.44 17.39
C ALA A 139 16.86 27.72 18.43
N SER A 140 15.95 26.83 17.99
CA SER A 140 15.10 26.04 18.87
C SER A 140 14.70 24.73 18.19
N PHE A 141 14.24 23.76 18.97
CA PHE A 141 13.74 22.51 18.43
C PHE A 141 12.39 22.68 17.71
N LEU A 142 12.16 21.78 16.76
CA LEU A 142 10.92 21.64 16.02
C LEU A 142 9.92 20.84 16.86
N ASN A 143 8.63 21.15 16.67
CA ASN A 143 7.52 20.48 17.34
C ASN A 143 6.72 19.66 16.34
N LEU A 144 6.38 18.41 16.67
CA LEU A 144 5.43 17.65 15.87
C LEU A 144 4.00 18.03 16.28
N VAL A 145 3.16 18.41 15.31
CA VAL A 145 1.75 18.76 15.53
C VAL A 145 0.83 17.88 14.70
N LYS A 146 -0.40 17.67 15.19
CA LYS A 146 -1.33 16.67 14.62
C LYS A 146 -2.33 17.23 13.61
N LEU A 147 -2.73 18.49 13.76
CA LEU A 147 -3.87 19.07 13.04
C LEU A 147 -3.46 20.23 12.14
N GLU A 148 -2.71 21.19 12.68
CA GLU A 148 -2.28 22.39 11.95
C GLU A 148 -1.01 22.98 12.58
N GLU A 149 -0.25 23.73 11.78
CA GLU A 149 0.91 24.50 12.25
C GLU A 149 0.42 25.77 12.95
N GLN A 150 0.81 25.94 14.21
CA GLN A 150 0.50 27.13 15.01
C GLN A 150 1.71 28.06 15.12
N THR A 151 2.92 27.48 15.04
CA THR A 151 4.19 28.20 15.08
C THR A 151 5.07 27.86 13.88
N PRO A 152 6.01 28.74 13.50
CA PRO A 152 6.96 28.44 12.44
C PRO A 152 7.84 27.20 12.70
N GLN A 153 7.97 26.75 13.96
CA GLN A 153 8.74 25.56 14.35
C GLN A 153 7.91 24.28 14.32
N ASP A 154 6.61 24.38 14.05
CA ASP A 154 5.74 23.22 13.98
C ASP A 154 5.96 22.47 12.66
N ILE A 155 5.87 21.15 12.74
CA ILE A 155 5.88 20.21 11.62
C ILE A 155 4.60 19.40 11.75
N LEU A 156 3.68 19.59 10.81
CA LEU A 156 2.48 18.78 10.76
C LEU A 156 2.83 17.33 10.36
N GLN A 157 2.39 16.37 11.18
CA GLN A 157 2.69 14.95 11.00
C GLN A 157 2.08 14.36 9.72
N ILE A 158 2.63 13.22 9.30
CA ILE A 158 1.96 12.33 8.35
C ILE A 158 0.80 11.66 9.08
N THR A 159 -0.41 11.80 8.55
CA THR A 159 -1.60 11.17 9.10
C THR A 159 -1.38 9.66 9.18
N GLY A 160 -1.47 9.13 10.41
CA GLY A 160 -1.31 7.70 10.66
C GLY A 160 0.11 7.17 10.73
N ALA A 161 1.12 8.03 10.55
CA ALA A 161 2.52 7.69 10.75
C ALA A 161 3.15 8.63 11.80
N THR A 162 2.51 8.73 12.97
CA THR A 162 2.94 9.62 14.07
C THR A 162 4.35 9.26 14.55
N MET A 163 4.62 7.98 14.76
CA MET A 163 5.94 7.51 15.22
C MET A 163 7.04 7.78 14.19
N THR A 164 6.76 7.48 12.93
CA THR A 164 7.62 7.80 11.80
C THR A 164 7.91 9.30 11.71
N SER A 165 6.87 10.13 11.81
CA SER A 165 6.99 11.59 11.75
C SER A 165 7.79 12.13 12.92
N GLN A 166 7.57 11.60 14.13
CA GLN A 166 8.31 11.99 15.33
C GLN A 166 9.77 11.57 15.26
N ALA A 167 10.07 10.40 14.69
CA ALA A 167 11.45 9.95 14.48
C ALA A 167 12.20 10.90 13.55
N VAL A 168 11.60 11.33 12.44
CA VAL A 168 12.19 12.33 11.54
C VAL A 168 12.41 13.66 12.27
N VAL A 169 11.42 14.16 13.01
CA VAL A 169 11.56 15.38 13.83
C VAL A 169 12.68 15.25 14.86
N ASN A 170 12.80 14.10 15.53
CA ASN A 170 13.88 13.83 16.48
C ASN A 170 15.25 13.82 15.79
N GLY A 171 15.36 13.22 14.59
CA GLY A 171 16.59 13.26 13.81
C GLY A 171 17.02 14.70 13.49
N VAL A 172 16.08 15.54 13.05
CA VAL A 172 16.34 16.95 12.76
C VAL A 172 16.70 17.73 14.02
N ASN A 173 16.00 17.51 15.13
CA ASN A 173 16.30 18.15 16.41
C ASN A 173 17.67 17.72 16.96
N ALA A 174 18.07 16.46 16.76
CA ALA A 174 19.41 16.00 17.09
C ALA A 174 20.48 16.75 16.27
N ALA A 175 20.27 16.92 14.96
CA ALA A 175 21.14 17.74 14.12
C ALA A 175 21.19 19.21 14.56
N ILE A 176 20.06 19.82 14.91
CA ILE A 176 19.98 21.20 15.44
C ILE A 176 20.77 21.31 16.76
N GLY A 177 20.60 20.36 17.67
CA GLY A 177 21.31 20.33 18.95
C GLY A 177 22.81 20.24 18.78
N THR A 178 23.27 19.34 17.90
CA THR A 178 24.69 19.22 17.54
C THR A 178 25.22 20.47 16.85
N PHE A 179 24.46 21.07 15.92
CA PHE A 179 24.85 22.30 15.25
C PHE A 179 25.11 23.45 16.22
N ASN A 180 24.18 23.73 17.15
CA ASN A 180 24.36 24.80 18.14
C ASN A 180 25.55 24.52 19.06
N TYR A 181 25.75 23.26 19.46
CA TYR A 181 26.93 22.89 20.24
C TYR A 181 28.24 23.18 19.49
N LEU A 182 28.32 22.82 18.20
CA LEU A 182 29.53 23.03 17.40
C LEU A 182 29.80 24.50 17.08
N GLU A 183 28.76 25.29 16.81
CA GLU A 183 28.91 26.68 16.36
C GLU A 183 29.02 27.69 17.51
N SER A 184 28.31 27.47 18.62
CA SER A 184 28.22 28.43 19.73
C SER A 184 28.59 27.83 21.09
N GLY A 185 28.73 26.51 21.21
CA GLY A 185 28.92 25.82 22.48
C GLY A 185 27.65 25.75 23.33
N GLU A 186 26.48 26.04 22.75
CA GLU A 186 25.20 26.02 23.46
C GLU A 186 24.77 24.60 23.80
N LEU A 187 24.30 24.42 25.04
CA LEU A 187 23.82 23.13 25.54
C LEU A 187 22.29 23.06 25.45
N MET A 188 21.78 22.35 24.46
CA MET A 188 20.36 22.07 24.29
C MET A 188 19.92 20.80 25.02
N SER A 189 18.61 20.62 25.23
CA SER A 189 18.08 19.40 25.84
C SER A 189 18.35 18.16 24.97
N ALA A 190 18.53 17.00 25.62
CA ALA A 190 18.80 15.74 24.94
C ALA A 190 17.62 15.32 24.05
N VAL A 191 17.94 14.75 22.88
CA VAL A 191 16.96 14.21 21.94
C VAL A 191 17.26 12.72 21.76
N PRO A 192 16.36 11.81 22.18
CA PRO A 192 16.64 10.39 22.14
C PRO A 192 16.60 9.86 20.70
N LYS A 193 17.43 8.83 20.43
CA LYS A 193 17.45 8.09 19.16
C LYS A 193 16.16 7.26 18.96
N GLU A 194 15.59 6.78 20.06
CA GLU A 194 14.39 5.95 20.12
C GLU A 194 13.34 6.61 21.02
N MET A 195 12.07 6.59 20.62
CA MET A 195 10.97 7.00 21.51
C MET A 195 10.76 5.97 22.62
N GLU A 196 10.40 6.43 23.82
CA GLU A 196 10.14 5.57 24.97
C GLU A 196 9.06 4.52 24.66
N ARG A 197 9.29 3.28 25.12
CA ARG A 197 8.45 2.09 24.87
C ARG A 197 6.95 2.29 25.19
N ASN A 198 6.61 3.17 26.13
CA ASN A 198 5.23 3.46 26.51
C ASN A 198 4.41 4.06 25.34
N LEU A 199 5.03 4.87 24.47
CA LEU A 199 4.36 5.42 23.27
C LEU A 199 4.07 4.34 22.22
N ARG A 200 4.92 3.31 22.10
CA ARG A 200 4.71 2.17 21.19
C ARG A 200 3.54 1.30 21.62
N GLU A 201 3.41 1.04 22.93
CA GLU A 201 2.30 0.27 23.49
C GLU A 201 0.97 1.06 23.45
N GLU A 202 1.02 2.38 23.68
CA GLU A 202 -0.15 3.26 23.55
C GLU A 202 -0.71 3.29 22.12
N GLU A 203 0.13 3.41 21.08
CA GLU A 203 -0.35 3.40 19.70
C GLU A 203 -0.82 2.04 19.21
N ALA A 204 -0.19 0.93 19.64
CA ALA A 204 -0.62 -0.42 19.29
C ALA A 204 -2.04 -0.74 19.82
N GLY A 205 -2.45 -0.08 20.91
CA GLY A 205 -3.77 -0.18 21.52
C GLY A 205 -4.84 0.76 20.96
N ILE A 206 -4.58 1.44 19.83
CA ILE A 206 -5.50 2.44 19.24
C ILE A 206 -5.92 2.04 17.82
N PHE A 207 -7.18 2.28 17.50
CA PHE A 207 -7.68 2.34 16.12
C PHE A 207 -8.66 3.51 15.95
N TYR A 208 -8.98 3.84 14.71
CA TYR A 208 -9.84 4.97 14.37
C TYR A 208 -11.09 4.52 13.62
N ILE A 209 -12.20 5.24 13.81
CA ILE A 209 -13.41 5.09 13.02
C ILE A 209 -13.64 6.41 12.28
N HIS A 210 -13.75 6.37 10.95
CA HIS A 210 -13.95 7.55 10.10
C HIS A 210 -15.33 7.54 9.44
N GLY A 211 -15.71 8.64 8.79
CA GLY A 211 -16.99 8.74 8.06
C GLY A 211 -18.22 9.02 8.93
N GLY A 212 -18.03 9.08 10.26
CA GLY A 212 -19.04 9.51 11.22
C GLY A 212 -19.48 10.97 11.03
N LYS A 213 -20.70 11.30 11.47
CA LYS A 213 -21.33 12.62 11.38
C LYS A 213 -20.57 13.69 12.19
N LYS A 214 -19.87 13.29 13.25
CA LYS A 214 -19.13 14.18 14.16
C LYS A 214 -17.61 14.21 13.92
N GLY A 215 -17.14 13.61 12.82
CA GLY A 215 -15.71 13.47 12.52
C GLY A 215 -15.12 12.14 13.00
N PRO A 216 -13.79 11.99 12.93
CA PRO A 216 -13.11 10.74 13.26
C PRO A 216 -13.20 10.44 14.77
N ILE A 217 -13.50 9.19 15.11
CA ILE A 217 -13.55 8.67 16.48
C ILE A 217 -12.26 7.91 16.73
N LYS A 218 -11.53 8.27 17.78
CA LYS A 218 -10.39 7.51 18.27
C LYS A 218 -10.86 6.53 19.33
N ILE A 219 -10.53 5.24 19.21
CA ILE A 219 -10.85 4.22 20.20
C ILE A 219 -9.55 3.66 20.79
N THR A 220 -9.45 3.62 22.12
CA THR A 220 -8.37 2.93 22.84
C THR A 220 -8.84 1.57 23.34
N MET A 221 -7.93 0.63 23.59
CA MET A 221 -8.31 -0.65 24.22
C MET A 221 -8.89 -0.49 25.63
N GLU A 222 -8.47 0.53 26.38
CA GLU A 222 -9.03 0.82 27.70
C GLU A 222 -10.50 1.25 27.64
N GLU A 223 -10.84 2.07 26.64
CA GLU A 223 -12.22 2.48 26.37
C GLU A 223 -13.03 1.32 25.79
N LEU A 224 -12.45 0.57 24.83
CA LEU A 224 -13.11 -0.55 24.17
C LEU A 224 -13.54 -1.64 25.18
N LYS A 225 -12.70 -1.92 26.17
CA LYS A 225 -12.97 -2.90 27.24
C LYS A 225 -14.11 -2.50 28.18
N GLN A 226 -14.60 -1.27 28.12
CA GLN A 226 -15.74 -0.81 28.93
C GLN A 226 -17.09 -1.10 28.26
N PHE A 227 -17.11 -1.42 26.96
CA PHE A 227 -18.34 -1.75 26.25
C PHE A 227 -18.82 -3.17 26.57
N PRO A 228 -20.14 -3.43 26.56
CA PRO A 228 -20.69 -4.77 26.65
C PRO A 228 -20.11 -5.68 25.56
N THR A 229 -19.58 -6.84 25.95
CA THR A 229 -19.03 -7.84 25.03
C THR A 229 -20.08 -8.88 24.63
N VAL A 230 -19.88 -9.47 23.46
CA VAL A 230 -20.54 -10.70 23.03
C VAL A 230 -19.48 -11.81 22.93
N GLU A 231 -19.87 -13.03 23.28
CA GLU A 231 -19.08 -14.23 23.01
C GLU A 231 -19.71 -14.95 21.81
N SER A 232 -18.90 -15.26 20.80
CA SER A 232 -19.35 -15.95 19.59
C SER A 232 -18.45 -17.13 19.28
N HIS A 233 -19.05 -18.32 19.19
CA HIS A 233 -18.40 -19.51 18.65
C HIS A 233 -18.57 -19.48 17.13
N THR A 234 -17.47 -19.42 16.40
CA THR A 234 -17.48 -19.24 14.95
C THR A 234 -16.39 -20.08 14.29
N THR A 235 -16.52 -20.28 12.99
CA THR A 235 -15.55 -21.06 12.20
C THR A 235 -14.91 -20.15 11.16
N LEU A 236 -13.59 -19.96 11.29
CA LEU A 236 -12.79 -19.29 10.29
C LEU A 236 -12.62 -20.23 9.08
N ARG A 237 -13.24 -19.86 7.96
CA ARG A 237 -13.05 -20.51 6.66
C ARG A 237 -11.92 -19.82 5.91
N LYS A 238 -10.79 -20.51 5.76
CA LYS A 238 -9.69 -20.05 4.91
C LYS A 238 -10.02 -20.36 3.44
N SER A 239 -9.46 -19.55 2.54
CA SER A 239 -9.52 -19.80 1.09
C SER A 239 -8.92 -21.15 0.67
N THR A 240 -8.11 -21.77 1.52
CA THR A 240 -7.57 -23.14 1.32
C THR A 240 -8.57 -24.25 1.62
N GLY A 241 -9.81 -23.93 2.00
CA GLY A 241 -10.84 -24.89 2.44
C GLY A 241 -10.65 -25.41 3.86
N THR A 242 -9.66 -24.90 4.60
CA THR A 242 -9.43 -25.26 6.00
C THR A 242 -10.39 -24.49 6.90
N GLU A 243 -11.09 -25.23 7.76
CA GLU A 243 -11.99 -24.69 8.78
C GLU A 243 -11.31 -24.72 10.15
N ILE A 244 -11.32 -23.60 10.86
CA ILE A 244 -10.76 -23.48 12.22
C ILE A 244 -11.86 -22.94 13.12
N SER A 245 -12.31 -23.74 14.08
CA SER A 245 -13.23 -23.31 15.12
C SER A 245 -12.50 -22.42 16.13
N ILE A 246 -13.12 -21.28 16.47
CA ILE A 246 -12.56 -20.31 17.41
C ILE A 246 -13.70 -19.66 18.19
N THR A 247 -13.47 -19.41 19.47
CA THR A 247 -14.36 -18.61 20.32
C THR A 247 -13.79 -17.21 20.39
N VAL A 248 -14.55 -16.21 19.95
CA VAL A 248 -14.16 -14.80 20.05
C VAL A 248 -15.03 -14.08 21.08
N GLU A 249 -14.39 -13.19 21.84
CA GLU A 249 -15.08 -12.23 22.69
C GLU A 249 -14.61 -10.79 22.39
N GLY A 250 -15.59 -9.88 22.36
CA GLY A 250 -15.41 -8.44 22.16
C GLY A 250 -16.75 -7.72 21.98
N PRO A 251 -16.80 -6.38 22.06
CA PRO A 251 -18.01 -5.62 21.77
C PRO A 251 -18.31 -5.65 20.27
N THR A 252 -19.58 -5.45 19.92
CA THR A 252 -19.98 -5.29 18.53
C THR A 252 -19.81 -3.84 18.08
N LEU A 253 -19.51 -3.64 16.80
CA LEU A 253 -19.28 -2.31 16.23
C LEU A 253 -20.52 -1.41 16.38
N ASP A 254 -21.74 -1.95 16.28
CA ASP A 254 -22.98 -1.19 16.46
C ASP A 254 -23.12 -0.63 17.88
N VAL A 255 -22.72 -1.38 18.91
CA VAL A 255 -22.73 -0.92 20.30
C VAL A 255 -21.71 0.20 20.51
N VAL A 256 -20.52 0.06 19.94
CA VAL A 256 -19.48 1.08 20.01
C VAL A 256 -19.94 2.36 19.30
N LEU A 257 -20.46 2.25 18.07
CA LEU A 257 -20.96 3.40 17.31
C LEU A 257 -22.12 4.12 18.00
N ALA A 258 -23.06 3.38 18.59
CA ALA A 258 -24.19 3.93 19.31
C ALA A 258 -23.76 4.85 20.47
N HIS A 259 -22.66 4.52 21.15
CA HIS A 259 -22.09 5.35 22.22
C HIS A 259 -21.67 6.74 21.72
N PHE A 260 -21.13 6.83 20.50
CA PHE A 260 -20.73 8.10 19.89
C PHE A 260 -21.90 8.82 19.18
N GLY A 261 -23.09 8.22 19.19
CA GLY A 261 -24.30 8.75 18.56
C GLY A 261 -24.37 8.47 17.07
N GLU A 262 -23.67 7.44 16.59
CA GLU A 262 -23.78 6.91 15.24
C GLU A 262 -24.63 5.63 15.23
N ASN A 263 -25.18 5.29 14.07
CA ASN A 263 -25.94 4.06 13.89
C ASN A 263 -25.38 3.30 12.68
N LEU A 264 -24.87 2.09 12.91
CA LEU A 264 -24.24 1.27 11.86
C LEU A 264 -25.16 1.08 10.65
N LYS A 265 -26.49 1.02 10.88
CA LYS A 265 -27.49 0.81 9.82
C LYS A 265 -27.66 1.99 8.87
N ASP A 266 -27.20 3.18 9.26
CA ASP A 266 -27.24 4.40 8.42
C ASP A 266 -26.21 4.34 7.27
N TYR A 267 -25.29 3.37 7.29
CA TYR A 267 -24.19 3.27 6.33
C TYR A 267 -24.40 2.12 5.33
N ASN A 268 -23.82 2.29 4.13
CA ASN A 268 -23.86 1.35 3.01
C ASN A 268 -22.73 0.31 3.04
N GLY A 269 -21.81 0.41 3.99
CA GLY A 269 -20.70 -0.52 4.18
C GLY A 269 -19.68 0.02 5.15
N ILE A 270 -18.73 -0.82 5.54
CA ILE A 270 -17.52 -0.42 6.28
C ILE A 270 -16.27 -0.91 5.57
N GLY A 271 -15.26 -0.07 5.49
CA GLY A 271 -13.92 -0.44 5.07
C GLY A 271 -13.06 -0.70 6.29
N VAL A 272 -12.45 -1.87 6.40
CA VAL A 272 -11.56 -2.20 7.51
C VAL A 272 -10.13 -2.29 6.99
N THR A 273 -9.27 -1.40 7.47
CA THR A 273 -7.86 -1.33 7.06
C THR A 273 -6.98 -1.82 8.21
N ALA A 274 -6.12 -2.78 7.94
CA ALA A 274 -5.10 -3.27 8.86
C ALA A 274 -3.82 -2.42 8.79
N ARG A 275 -3.01 -2.49 9.85
CA ARG A 275 -1.67 -1.87 9.91
C ARG A 275 -0.68 -2.39 8.87
N ASP A 276 -0.91 -3.56 8.30
CA ASP A 276 -0.08 -4.09 7.21
C ASP A 276 -0.62 -3.76 5.82
N GLY A 277 -1.62 -2.88 5.74
CA GLY A 277 -2.23 -2.43 4.48
C GLY A 277 -3.27 -3.39 3.93
N TYR A 278 -3.62 -4.48 4.63
CA TYR A 278 -4.75 -5.30 4.23
C TYR A 278 -6.06 -4.50 4.35
N TYR A 279 -6.86 -4.52 3.29
CA TYR A 279 -8.17 -3.89 3.26
C TYR A 279 -9.26 -4.93 3.01
N ALA A 280 -10.39 -4.76 3.70
CA ALA A 280 -11.63 -5.48 3.41
C ALA A 280 -12.81 -4.53 3.45
N LEU A 281 -13.60 -4.52 2.38
CA LEU A 281 -14.92 -3.88 2.37
C LEU A 281 -15.97 -4.87 2.86
N VAL A 282 -16.66 -4.54 3.94
CA VAL A 282 -17.84 -5.26 4.42
C VAL A 282 -19.07 -4.51 3.90
N PRO A 283 -19.80 -5.05 2.91
CA PRO A 283 -20.92 -4.37 2.30
C PRO A 283 -22.16 -4.44 3.20
N LYS A 284 -23.15 -3.59 2.90
CA LYS A 284 -24.38 -3.46 3.70
C LYS A 284 -25.11 -4.78 3.92
N GLU A 285 -25.16 -5.64 2.91
CA GLU A 285 -25.88 -6.92 2.94
C GLU A 285 -25.33 -7.85 4.02
N ILE A 286 -24.00 -7.84 4.22
CA ILE A 286 -23.33 -8.57 5.29
C ILE A 286 -23.64 -7.90 6.64
N MET A 287 -23.50 -6.58 6.74
CA MET A 287 -23.74 -5.86 8.01
C MET A 287 -25.20 -5.95 8.50
N ASP A 288 -26.16 -6.04 7.58
CA ASP A 288 -27.58 -6.11 7.91
C ASP A 288 -27.98 -7.51 8.43
N THR A 289 -27.18 -8.54 8.14
CA THR A 289 -27.47 -9.95 8.48
C THR A 289 -26.49 -10.54 9.50
N ARG A 290 -25.29 -9.96 9.64
CA ARG A 290 -24.20 -10.45 10.49
C ARG A 290 -23.78 -9.40 11.52
N GLN A 291 -23.30 -9.88 12.66
CA GLN A 291 -22.64 -9.02 13.64
C GLN A 291 -21.20 -8.73 13.22
N VAL A 292 -20.77 -7.50 13.44
CA VAL A 292 -19.36 -7.10 13.30
C VAL A 292 -18.76 -7.02 14.69
N ILE A 293 -17.98 -8.03 15.08
CA ILE A 293 -17.39 -8.13 16.43
C ILE A 293 -15.98 -7.55 16.40
N LEU A 294 -15.68 -6.67 17.35
CA LEU A 294 -14.35 -6.10 17.58
C LEU A 294 -13.61 -6.97 18.58
N GLY A 295 -13.10 -8.11 18.11
CA GLY A 295 -12.55 -9.17 18.94
C GLY A 295 -11.17 -8.84 19.52
N TYR A 296 -11.02 -9.06 20.82
CA TYR A 296 -9.72 -8.94 21.51
C TYR A 296 -9.44 -10.07 22.51
N ILE A 297 -10.38 -11.00 22.68
CA ILE A 297 -10.17 -12.27 23.39
C ILE A 297 -10.47 -13.41 22.41
N PHE A 298 -9.59 -14.38 22.34
CA PHE A 298 -9.69 -15.55 21.47
C PHE A 298 -9.41 -16.81 22.29
N ASP A 299 -10.37 -17.72 22.34
CA ASP A 299 -10.33 -18.96 23.14
C ASP A 299 -9.93 -18.73 24.61
N GLY A 300 -10.39 -17.61 25.19
CA GLY A 300 -10.13 -17.21 26.57
C GLY A 300 -8.79 -16.51 26.80
N GLU A 301 -7.98 -16.32 25.77
CA GLU A 301 -6.70 -15.60 25.83
C GLU A 301 -6.82 -14.21 25.19
N GLU A 302 -6.11 -13.21 25.72
CA GLU A 302 -6.03 -11.90 25.04
C GLU A 302 -5.36 -12.03 23.67
N ILE A 303 -5.79 -11.18 22.73
CA ILE A 303 -5.20 -11.07 21.41
C ILE A 303 -3.67 -10.88 21.50
N ALA A 304 -2.94 -11.60 20.65
CA ALA A 304 -1.49 -11.52 20.60
C ALA A 304 -1.00 -10.08 20.35
N ASP A 305 0.13 -9.71 20.96
CA ASP A 305 0.67 -8.34 20.89
C ASP A 305 0.88 -7.83 19.46
N ASN A 306 1.30 -8.72 18.56
CA ASN A 306 1.52 -8.42 17.15
C ASN A 306 0.22 -8.36 16.32
N GLU A 307 -0.94 -8.63 16.93
CA GLU A 307 -2.26 -8.54 16.28
C GLU A 307 -3.15 -7.44 16.88
N LYS A 308 -2.67 -6.75 17.91
CA LYS A 308 -3.32 -5.59 18.52
C LYS A 308 -3.60 -4.47 17.50
N PRO A 309 -4.62 -3.63 17.74
CA PRO A 309 -5.46 -3.58 18.95
C PRO A 309 -6.56 -4.65 18.97
N ILE A 310 -7.17 -4.92 17.83
CA ILE A 310 -8.29 -5.84 17.67
C ILE A 310 -8.18 -6.61 16.36
N ARG A 311 -8.98 -7.66 16.26
CA ARG A 311 -9.32 -8.32 15.00
C ARG A 311 -10.84 -8.19 14.79
N VAL A 312 -11.24 -7.61 13.66
CA VAL A 312 -12.65 -7.61 13.25
C VAL A 312 -13.04 -9.03 12.88
N ILE A 313 -14.20 -9.48 13.37
CA ILE A 313 -14.75 -10.82 13.08
C ILE A 313 -16.17 -10.65 12.56
N ILE A 314 -16.47 -11.38 11.49
CA ILE A 314 -17.82 -11.53 10.97
C ILE A 314 -18.17 -13.01 10.99
N PRO A 315 -18.95 -13.46 12.00
CA PRO A 315 -19.29 -14.87 12.13
C PRO A 315 -19.93 -15.44 10.86
N ASP A 316 -19.60 -16.70 10.56
CA ASP A 316 -20.05 -17.47 9.38
C ASP A 316 -19.62 -16.93 8.00
N GLU A 317 -18.84 -15.84 7.94
CA GLU A 317 -18.31 -15.31 6.69
C GLU A 317 -16.87 -15.77 6.41
N PHE A 318 -16.44 -15.61 5.15
CA PHE A 318 -15.06 -15.93 4.76
C PHE A 318 -14.02 -15.12 5.53
N GLY A 319 -12.87 -15.74 5.76
CA GLY A 319 -11.75 -15.12 6.50
C GLY A 319 -11.21 -13.82 5.89
N VAL A 320 -11.60 -13.46 4.66
CA VAL A 320 -11.23 -12.18 4.03
C VAL A 320 -11.79 -10.98 4.80
N TYR A 321 -12.92 -11.12 5.49
CA TYR A 321 -13.47 -10.05 6.30
C TYR A 321 -12.90 -10.01 7.72
N TRP A 322 -12.06 -10.98 8.09
CA TRP A 322 -11.56 -11.16 9.45
C TRP A 322 -10.23 -10.43 9.65
N VAL A 323 -10.29 -9.11 9.58
CA VAL A 323 -9.12 -8.24 9.51
C VAL A 323 -8.42 -8.13 10.87
N LYS A 324 -7.12 -8.43 10.90
CA LYS A 324 -6.25 -8.32 12.09
C LYS A 324 -5.60 -6.94 12.16
N MET A 325 -5.02 -6.58 13.31
CA MET A 325 -4.23 -5.36 13.46
C MET A 325 -5.00 -4.14 12.97
N VAL A 326 -6.29 -4.05 13.31
CA VAL A 326 -7.18 -3.03 12.75
C VAL A 326 -6.63 -1.65 13.06
N TYR A 327 -6.49 -0.84 12.02
CA TYR A 327 -5.98 0.52 12.08
C TYR A 327 -7.12 1.53 11.89
N THR A 328 -7.93 1.36 10.84
CA THR A 328 -9.14 2.16 10.61
C THR A 328 -10.36 1.30 10.30
N ILE A 329 -11.52 1.83 10.67
CA ILE A 329 -12.83 1.41 10.19
C ILE A 329 -13.50 2.63 9.55
N ASP A 330 -13.60 2.65 8.23
CA ASP A 330 -14.18 3.74 7.46
C ASP A 330 -15.66 3.46 7.20
N LEU A 331 -16.55 4.33 7.70
CA LEU A 331 -18.00 4.21 7.51
C LEU A 331 -18.41 4.85 6.17
N TYR A 332 -18.99 4.06 5.26
CA TYR A 332 -19.39 4.56 3.94
C TYR A 332 -20.86 4.96 3.91
N ASN A 333 -21.14 6.26 3.76
CA ASN A 333 -22.51 6.76 3.55
C ASN A 333 -23.03 6.44 2.13
N HIS A 334 -22.12 6.25 1.19
CA HIS A 334 -22.41 5.89 -0.18
C HIS A 334 -21.28 4.98 -0.68
N ILE A 335 -21.66 3.92 -1.38
CA ILE A 335 -20.76 3.07 -2.15
C ILE A 335 -21.33 3.13 -3.56
N SER A 336 -20.51 3.59 -4.51
CA SER A 336 -20.89 3.66 -5.91
C SER A 336 -21.27 2.25 -6.37
N GLU A 337 -22.51 2.08 -6.82
CA GLU A 337 -22.96 0.82 -7.40
C GLU A 337 -22.14 0.51 -8.66
N LYS A 338 -21.91 -0.79 -8.89
CA LYS A 338 -21.29 -1.25 -10.12
C LYS A 338 -22.32 -1.11 -11.24
N ASP A 339 -22.05 -0.19 -12.17
CA ASP A 339 -22.88 0.06 -13.35
C ASP A 339 -22.00 -0.16 -14.57
N ILE A 340 -21.68 -1.42 -14.82
CA ILE A 340 -20.74 -1.82 -15.87
C ILE A 340 -21.33 -1.48 -17.23
N LEU A 341 -20.57 -0.71 -18.00
CA LEU A 341 -20.88 -0.27 -19.36
C LEU A 341 -19.99 -0.94 -20.40
N SER A 342 -18.77 -1.34 -20.01
CA SER A 342 -17.84 -2.01 -20.91
C SER A 342 -17.19 -3.24 -20.29
N VAL A 343 -16.89 -4.23 -21.14
CA VAL A 343 -16.04 -5.37 -20.83
C VAL A 343 -14.83 -5.34 -21.75
N LYS A 344 -13.63 -5.45 -21.21
CA LYS A 344 -12.37 -5.47 -21.98
C LYS A 344 -11.65 -6.79 -21.80
N MET A 345 -11.03 -7.29 -22.87
CA MET A 345 -10.23 -8.52 -22.82
C MET A 345 -8.83 -8.18 -22.33
N PHE A 346 -8.37 -8.79 -21.24
CA PHE A 346 -7.11 -8.42 -20.59
C PHE A 346 -5.91 -8.41 -21.55
N ASP A 347 -5.67 -9.51 -22.27
CA ASP A 347 -4.49 -9.62 -23.15
C ASP A 347 -4.53 -8.65 -24.34
N ALA A 348 -5.71 -8.26 -24.82
CA ALA A 348 -5.84 -7.24 -25.86
C ALA A 348 -5.59 -5.84 -25.28
N LEU A 349 -6.17 -5.53 -24.12
CA LEU A 349 -6.05 -4.25 -23.42
C LEU A 349 -4.61 -3.92 -23.02
N THR A 350 -3.84 -4.94 -22.60
CA THR A 350 -2.50 -4.76 -22.03
C THR A 350 -1.37 -5.12 -22.99
N ARG A 351 -1.67 -5.43 -24.26
CA ARG A 351 -0.69 -5.94 -25.23
C ARG A 351 0.49 -5.01 -25.48
N ASP A 352 0.25 -3.71 -25.37
CA ASP A 352 1.23 -2.63 -25.55
C ASP A 352 1.93 -2.22 -24.24
N ILE A 353 1.54 -2.80 -23.11
CA ILE A 353 2.18 -2.55 -21.82
C ILE A 353 3.39 -3.47 -21.67
N THR A 354 4.55 -2.88 -21.32
CA THR A 354 5.77 -3.66 -21.09
C THR A 354 5.69 -4.34 -19.70
N PRO A 355 5.70 -5.68 -19.60
CA PRO A 355 5.60 -6.34 -18.31
C PRO A 355 6.80 -6.04 -17.40
N TYR A 356 6.52 -5.79 -16.13
CA TYR A 356 7.50 -5.76 -15.06
C TYR A 356 7.73 -7.18 -14.51
N MET A 357 9.00 -7.59 -14.39
CA MET A 357 9.34 -8.90 -13.83
C MET A 357 9.42 -8.81 -12.31
N TYR A 358 8.32 -9.12 -11.65
CA TYR A 358 8.20 -9.03 -10.20
C TYR A 358 8.63 -10.33 -9.53
N GLU A 359 9.50 -10.23 -8.51
CA GLU A 359 9.90 -11.39 -7.71
C GLU A 359 8.96 -11.59 -6.52
N TYR A 360 8.18 -12.68 -6.52
CA TYR A 360 7.28 -13.04 -5.44
C TYR A 360 7.60 -14.46 -4.96
N TYR A 361 8.03 -14.60 -3.70
CA TYR A 361 8.40 -15.87 -3.08
C TYR A 361 9.35 -16.76 -3.92
N GLY A 362 10.33 -16.13 -4.59
CA GLY A 362 11.37 -16.83 -5.35
C GLY A 362 11.01 -17.18 -6.79
N SER A 363 9.82 -16.82 -7.27
CA SER A 363 9.50 -16.82 -8.71
C SER A 363 9.55 -15.39 -9.25
N LYS A 364 10.11 -15.21 -10.46
CA LYS A 364 10.06 -13.95 -11.20
C LYS A 364 9.04 -14.10 -12.32
N ASP A 365 7.88 -13.50 -12.12
CA ASP A 365 6.74 -13.65 -13.03
C ASP A 365 6.44 -12.32 -13.73
N ALA A 366 6.05 -12.41 -15.01
CA ALA A 366 5.59 -11.25 -15.77
C ALA A 366 4.36 -10.64 -15.09
N SER A 367 4.41 -9.32 -14.86
CA SER A 367 3.39 -8.61 -14.10
C SER A 367 3.12 -7.24 -14.72
N ILE A 368 1.87 -6.80 -14.68
CA ILE A 368 1.42 -5.54 -15.26
C ILE A 368 0.94 -4.64 -14.13
N GLU A 369 1.41 -3.39 -14.10
CA GLU A 369 0.99 -2.44 -13.06
C GLU A 369 -0.48 -2.07 -13.27
N VAL A 370 -1.30 -2.19 -12.22
CA VAL A 370 -2.73 -1.88 -12.28
C VAL A 370 -2.97 -0.42 -12.66
N GLY A 371 -2.12 0.50 -12.21
CA GLY A 371 -2.17 1.92 -12.61
C GLY A 371 -2.12 2.13 -14.12
N GLU A 372 -1.30 1.36 -14.85
CA GLU A 372 -1.21 1.44 -16.32
C GLU A 372 -2.46 0.88 -17.00
N ILE A 373 -3.09 -0.14 -16.40
CA ILE A 373 -4.37 -0.68 -16.88
C ILE A 373 -5.50 0.30 -16.63
N LEU A 374 -5.58 0.89 -15.43
CA LEU A 374 -6.60 1.87 -15.06
C LEU A 374 -6.55 3.10 -15.98
N ALA A 375 -5.37 3.52 -16.43
CA ALA A 375 -5.20 4.63 -17.37
C ALA A 375 -5.81 4.37 -18.76
N LYS A 376 -6.15 3.11 -19.08
CA LYS A 376 -6.80 2.69 -20.33
C LYS A 376 -8.31 2.48 -20.18
N LEU A 377 -8.86 2.64 -18.98
CA LEU A 377 -10.30 2.53 -18.72
C LEU A 377 -10.98 3.89 -18.91
N GLU A 378 -12.28 3.89 -19.21
CA GLU A 378 -12.99 5.12 -19.57
C GLU A 378 -13.20 6.03 -18.35
N GLU A 379 -13.72 5.46 -17.26
CA GLU A 379 -14.03 6.20 -16.04
C GLU A 379 -13.59 5.41 -14.81
N VAL A 380 -12.62 5.97 -14.09
CA VAL A 380 -12.11 5.39 -12.85
C VAL A 380 -12.43 6.36 -11.70
N ASP A 381 -13.46 6.02 -10.92
CA ASP A 381 -13.76 6.73 -9.69
C ASP A 381 -12.63 6.50 -8.66
N SER A 382 -11.84 7.53 -8.40
CA SER A 382 -10.75 7.49 -7.41
C SER A 382 -11.20 7.07 -5.99
N LYS A 383 -12.49 7.22 -5.67
CA LYS A 383 -13.09 6.81 -4.39
C LYS A 383 -13.86 5.48 -4.49
N GLY A 384 -13.91 4.90 -5.69
CA GLY A 384 -14.57 3.63 -5.96
C GLY A 384 -13.72 2.43 -5.55
N PHE A 385 -14.22 1.26 -5.94
CA PHE A 385 -13.61 -0.03 -5.60
C PHE A 385 -13.12 -0.78 -6.83
N PHE A 386 -11.92 -1.32 -6.70
CA PHE A 386 -11.37 -2.34 -7.56
C PHE A 386 -11.83 -3.72 -7.04
N THR A 387 -12.77 -4.33 -7.75
CA THR A 387 -13.36 -5.61 -7.35
C THR A 387 -12.70 -6.71 -8.15
N MET A 388 -12.16 -7.73 -7.50
CA MET A 388 -11.54 -8.90 -8.11
C MET A 388 -12.39 -10.13 -7.82
N VAL A 389 -12.56 -10.98 -8.82
CA VAL A 389 -13.28 -12.25 -8.71
C VAL A 389 -12.41 -13.37 -9.27
N SER A 390 -12.20 -14.43 -8.50
CA SER A 390 -11.50 -15.64 -8.93
C SER A 390 -12.42 -16.65 -9.58
N SER A 391 -11.84 -17.60 -10.31
CA SER A 391 -12.57 -18.68 -10.99
C SER A 391 -13.29 -19.64 -10.06
N ASP A 392 -13.00 -19.62 -8.74
CA ASP A 392 -13.76 -20.34 -7.70
C ASP A 392 -14.89 -19.51 -7.08
N GLY A 393 -15.11 -18.28 -7.54
CA GLY A 393 -16.15 -17.37 -7.08
C GLY A 393 -15.78 -16.52 -5.86
N LEU A 394 -14.56 -16.60 -5.34
CA LEU A 394 -14.10 -15.68 -4.28
C LEU A 394 -14.06 -14.24 -4.83
N LEU A 395 -14.81 -13.36 -4.16
CA LEU A 395 -14.84 -11.93 -4.42
C LEU A 395 -14.02 -11.18 -3.36
N LYS A 396 -13.19 -10.24 -3.81
CA LYS A 396 -12.45 -9.32 -2.94
C LYS A 396 -12.47 -7.91 -3.49
N ASN A 397 -12.67 -6.93 -2.62
CA ASN A 397 -12.59 -5.51 -2.97
C ASN A 397 -11.31 -4.87 -2.43
N GLU A 398 -10.74 -3.98 -3.22
CA GLU A 398 -9.69 -3.04 -2.84
C GLU A 398 -10.15 -1.61 -3.18
N THR A 399 -9.60 -0.59 -2.55
CA THR A 399 -9.88 0.79 -2.96
C THR A 399 -9.10 1.14 -4.24
N ILE A 400 -9.66 1.96 -5.12
CA ILE A 400 -8.96 2.39 -6.34
C ILE A 400 -7.63 3.09 -6.00
N ALA A 401 -7.61 3.91 -4.94
CA ALA A 401 -6.40 4.57 -4.47
C ALA A 401 -5.28 3.60 -4.04
N MET A 402 -5.63 2.44 -3.48
CA MET A 402 -4.64 1.43 -3.09
C MET A 402 -4.03 0.71 -4.29
N VAL A 403 -4.82 0.45 -5.33
CA VAL A 403 -4.36 -0.31 -6.49
C VAL A 403 -3.72 0.57 -7.57
N SER A 404 -3.83 1.90 -7.47
CA SER A 404 -3.35 2.82 -8.51
C SER A 404 -1.82 2.91 -8.61
N SER A 405 -1.07 2.44 -7.61
CA SER A 405 0.40 2.50 -7.61
C SER A 405 1.01 1.31 -6.89
N ARG A 406 2.09 0.74 -7.45
CA ARG A 406 2.85 -0.37 -6.86
C ARG A 406 2.00 -1.61 -6.58
N TYR A 407 0.95 -1.80 -7.36
CA TYR A 407 0.03 -2.92 -7.33
C TYR A 407 0.01 -3.53 -8.72
N TYR A 408 0.18 -4.85 -8.81
CA TYR A 408 0.38 -5.51 -10.10
C TYR A 408 -0.55 -6.71 -10.25
N ILE A 409 -0.89 -7.03 -11.49
CA ILE A 409 -1.45 -8.33 -11.84
C ILE A 409 -0.34 -9.16 -12.48
N LYS A 410 0.04 -10.24 -11.83
CA LYS A 410 0.92 -11.24 -12.46
C LYS A 410 0.11 -12.06 -13.44
N THR A 411 0.68 -12.34 -14.61
CA THR A 411 0.01 -13.02 -15.72
C THR A 411 0.61 -14.40 -15.99
N GLU A 412 1.71 -14.75 -15.32
CA GLU A 412 2.41 -16.02 -15.48
C GLU A 412 2.77 -16.64 -14.12
N GLY A 413 3.15 -17.91 -14.15
CA GLY A 413 3.53 -18.68 -12.97
C GLY A 413 2.34 -19.22 -12.19
N GLU A 414 2.63 -19.84 -11.04
CA GLU A 414 1.61 -20.55 -10.26
C GLU A 414 0.52 -19.60 -9.75
N ASN A 415 -0.75 -19.98 -9.88
CA ASN A 415 -1.92 -19.22 -9.46
C ASN A 415 -2.23 -17.95 -10.28
N ALA A 416 -1.51 -17.69 -11.38
CA ALA A 416 -1.83 -16.58 -12.28
C ALA A 416 -3.17 -16.82 -13.01
N PRO A 417 -3.95 -15.76 -13.29
CA PRO A 417 -3.69 -14.36 -12.97
C PRO A 417 -3.90 -14.05 -11.48
N MET A 418 -3.04 -13.22 -10.89
CA MET A 418 -3.08 -12.95 -9.45
C MET A 418 -2.58 -11.55 -9.12
N ASN A 419 -3.25 -10.85 -8.21
CA ASN A 419 -2.77 -9.58 -7.67
C ASN A 419 -1.54 -9.78 -6.77
N ILE A 420 -0.53 -8.93 -6.93
CA ILE A 420 0.70 -8.91 -6.12
C ILE A 420 1.12 -7.47 -5.84
N GLY A 421 1.94 -7.28 -4.80
CA GLY A 421 2.51 -5.99 -4.47
C GLY A 421 3.60 -6.08 -3.39
N PRO A 422 4.47 -5.06 -3.24
CA PRO A 422 5.56 -5.04 -2.26
C PRO A 422 5.14 -5.27 -0.81
N ALA A 423 3.94 -4.85 -0.44
CA ALA A 423 3.42 -5.02 0.92
C ALA A 423 2.65 -6.34 1.11
N PHE A 424 2.53 -7.18 0.07
CA PHE A 424 1.64 -8.34 0.12
C PHE A 424 2.26 -9.50 0.86
N LYS A 425 1.49 -10.05 1.79
CA LYS A 425 1.76 -11.32 2.46
C LYS A 425 0.92 -12.43 1.83
N LEU A 426 1.36 -13.67 2.02
CA LEU A 426 0.61 -14.84 1.60
C LEU A 426 -0.82 -14.82 2.17
N GLY A 427 -1.81 -14.92 1.28
CA GLY A 427 -3.24 -14.87 1.64
C GLY A 427 -3.92 -13.52 1.36
N MET A 428 -3.16 -12.49 0.98
CA MET A 428 -3.73 -11.21 0.51
C MET A 428 -4.18 -11.28 -0.96
N ASN A 429 -3.80 -12.34 -1.67
CA ASN A 429 -3.98 -12.52 -3.09
C ASN A 429 -5.32 -13.19 -3.46
N VAL A 430 -5.94 -12.72 -4.54
CA VAL A 430 -6.96 -13.37 -5.35
C VAL A 430 -6.25 -14.13 -6.46
N LYS A 431 -6.31 -15.45 -6.38
CA LYS A 431 -5.64 -16.40 -7.28
C LYS A 431 -6.57 -16.77 -8.43
N ASN A 432 -6.02 -17.14 -9.58
CA ASN A 432 -6.81 -17.61 -10.73
C ASN A 432 -7.95 -16.63 -11.05
N MET A 433 -7.60 -15.34 -11.16
CA MET A 433 -8.57 -14.27 -11.30
C MET A 433 -9.34 -14.42 -12.61
N ALA A 434 -10.67 -14.52 -12.54
CA ALA A 434 -11.58 -14.58 -13.68
C ALA A 434 -11.77 -13.19 -14.30
N TYR A 435 -11.95 -12.17 -13.45
CA TYR A 435 -12.04 -10.78 -13.87
C TYR A 435 -11.77 -9.83 -12.71
N PHE A 436 -11.53 -8.56 -13.05
CA PHE A 436 -11.68 -7.46 -12.11
C PHE A 436 -12.55 -6.35 -12.71
N SER A 437 -13.08 -5.46 -11.88
CA SER A 437 -13.90 -4.35 -12.33
C SER A 437 -13.69 -3.07 -11.54
N THR A 438 -13.93 -1.93 -12.18
CA THR A 438 -14.11 -0.61 -11.59
C THR A 438 -15.61 -0.27 -11.55
N THR A 439 -16.01 0.99 -11.46
CA THR A 439 -17.43 1.38 -11.47
C THR A 439 -18.11 1.11 -12.81
N LYS A 440 -17.40 1.31 -13.93
CA LYS A 440 -17.95 1.28 -15.29
C LYS A 440 -17.35 0.21 -16.19
N ASP A 441 -16.16 -0.29 -15.86
CA ASP A 441 -15.44 -1.24 -16.71
C ASP A 441 -15.19 -2.55 -15.97
N ALA A 442 -15.32 -3.66 -16.70
CA ALA A 442 -14.83 -4.97 -16.30
C ALA A 442 -13.69 -5.40 -17.24
N VAL A 443 -12.65 -6.03 -16.70
CA VAL A 443 -11.55 -6.60 -17.46
C VAL A 443 -11.49 -8.10 -17.15
N VAL A 444 -11.63 -8.91 -18.19
CA VAL A 444 -11.78 -10.37 -18.07
C VAL A 444 -10.52 -11.10 -18.49
N PHE A 445 -10.24 -12.21 -17.82
CA PHE A 445 -9.22 -13.20 -18.19
C PHE A 445 -9.94 -14.38 -18.85
N PRO A 446 -9.89 -14.53 -20.19
CA PRO A 446 -10.75 -15.48 -20.90
C PRO A 446 -10.66 -16.92 -20.40
N GLN A 447 -9.45 -17.40 -20.06
CA GLN A 447 -9.24 -18.77 -19.57
C GLN A 447 -9.93 -19.01 -18.23
N GLU A 448 -9.85 -18.05 -17.31
CA GLU A 448 -10.37 -18.19 -15.96
C GLU A 448 -11.88 -17.92 -15.89
N ILE A 449 -12.40 -16.96 -16.66
CA ILE A 449 -13.84 -16.71 -16.71
C ILE A 449 -14.62 -17.86 -17.38
N ALA A 450 -13.96 -18.64 -18.25
CA ALA A 450 -14.53 -19.86 -18.80
C ALA A 450 -14.80 -20.93 -17.71
N LEU A 451 -13.95 -21.00 -16.67
CA LEU A 451 -14.15 -21.92 -15.55
C LEU A 451 -15.35 -21.51 -14.69
N LEU A 452 -15.59 -20.20 -14.58
CA LEU A 452 -16.68 -19.64 -13.78
C LEU A 452 -18.04 -19.73 -14.51
N THR A 453 -18.06 -19.40 -15.80
CA THR A 453 -19.30 -19.34 -16.63
C THR A 453 -19.64 -20.67 -17.32
N GLY A 454 -18.66 -21.58 -17.40
CA GLY A 454 -18.69 -22.77 -18.23
C GLY A 454 -18.51 -22.47 -19.72
N THR A 455 -18.65 -23.51 -20.55
CA THR A 455 -18.62 -23.39 -22.01
C THR A 455 -19.99 -23.64 -22.62
N SER A 456 -20.20 -23.14 -23.83
CA SER A 456 -21.35 -23.49 -24.67
C SER A 456 -20.91 -23.71 -26.12
N GLN A 457 -21.76 -24.40 -26.87
CA GLN A 457 -21.48 -24.76 -28.25
C GLN A 457 -22.36 -23.96 -29.21
N VAL A 458 -21.74 -23.40 -30.25
CA VAL A 458 -22.41 -22.77 -31.39
C VAL A 458 -21.91 -23.48 -32.64
N GLU A 459 -22.78 -24.30 -33.24
CA GLU A 459 -22.44 -25.17 -34.37
C GLU A 459 -21.24 -26.08 -34.05
N GLU A 460 -20.12 -25.96 -34.76
CA GLU A 460 -18.89 -26.72 -34.51
C GLU A 460 -17.94 -26.11 -33.47
N TYR A 461 -18.23 -24.91 -32.96
CA TYR A 461 -17.36 -24.17 -32.06
C TYR A 461 -17.81 -24.28 -30.60
N GLU A 462 -16.86 -24.41 -29.67
CA GLU A 462 -17.10 -24.42 -28.22
C GLU A 462 -16.30 -23.29 -27.56
N GLY A 463 -16.96 -22.47 -26.76
CA GLY A 463 -16.35 -21.28 -26.16
C GLY A 463 -17.14 -20.69 -25.02
N ILE A 464 -16.71 -19.52 -24.56
CA ILE A 464 -17.30 -18.79 -23.44
C ILE A 464 -18.64 -18.21 -23.88
N PRO A 465 -19.78 -18.53 -23.24
CA PRO A 465 -21.08 -17.97 -23.60
C PRO A 465 -21.12 -16.47 -23.32
N LEU A 466 -21.34 -15.64 -24.35
CA LEU A 466 -21.30 -14.18 -24.21
C LEU A 466 -22.34 -13.67 -23.19
N LYS A 467 -23.58 -14.17 -23.26
CA LYS A 467 -24.64 -13.79 -22.31
C LYS A 467 -24.22 -14.03 -20.86
N LYS A 468 -23.72 -15.23 -20.53
CA LYS A 468 -23.31 -15.58 -19.17
C LYS A 468 -22.15 -14.74 -18.68
N LEU A 469 -21.19 -14.44 -19.57
CA LEU A 469 -20.07 -13.56 -19.25
C LEU A 469 -20.58 -12.15 -18.89
N LEU A 470 -21.49 -11.59 -19.69
CA LEU A 470 -22.07 -10.27 -19.44
C LEU A 470 -22.85 -10.24 -18.11
N GLU A 471 -23.68 -11.26 -17.86
CA GLU A 471 -24.41 -11.40 -16.59
C GLU A 471 -23.45 -11.50 -15.39
N GLU A 472 -22.39 -12.31 -15.51
CA GLU A 472 -21.39 -12.53 -14.45
C GLU A 472 -20.66 -11.25 -14.07
N VAL A 473 -20.26 -10.43 -15.04
CA VAL A 473 -19.54 -9.17 -14.76
C VAL A 473 -20.47 -8.03 -14.32
N GLY A 474 -21.79 -8.24 -14.30
CA GLY A 474 -22.75 -7.31 -13.70
C GLY A 474 -23.76 -6.66 -14.64
N PHE A 475 -23.90 -7.09 -15.90
CA PHE A 475 -24.96 -6.56 -16.77
C PHE A 475 -26.31 -7.18 -16.40
N ALA A 476 -27.22 -6.36 -15.85
CA ALA A 476 -28.63 -6.74 -15.71
C ALA A 476 -29.40 -6.62 -17.03
N ASP A 477 -30.46 -7.43 -17.19
CA ASP A 477 -31.40 -7.40 -18.32
C ASP A 477 -30.72 -7.44 -19.70
N VAL A 478 -29.72 -8.31 -19.87
CA VAL A 478 -28.91 -8.42 -21.09
C VAL A 478 -29.76 -8.52 -22.36
N GLU A 479 -30.87 -9.26 -22.31
CA GLU A 479 -31.80 -9.47 -23.43
C GLU A 479 -32.37 -8.15 -24.01
N ASN A 480 -32.53 -7.12 -23.18
CA ASN A 480 -33.14 -5.84 -23.56
C ASN A 480 -32.11 -4.77 -23.99
N LYS A 481 -30.83 -5.14 -24.06
CA LYS A 481 -29.71 -4.23 -24.36
C LYS A 481 -29.17 -4.46 -25.76
N SER A 482 -28.34 -3.54 -26.22
CA SER A 482 -27.55 -3.73 -27.43
C SER A 482 -26.07 -3.64 -27.09
N PHE A 483 -25.26 -4.50 -27.71
CA PHE A 483 -23.84 -4.63 -27.43
C PHE A 483 -23.03 -4.38 -28.69
N GLN A 484 -22.05 -3.49 -28.59
CA GLN A 484 -21.07 -3.23 -29.62
C GLN A 484 -19.80 -4.02 -29.31
N LEU A 485 -19.44 -4.97 -30.16
CA LEU A 485 -18.15 -5.67 -30.11
C LEU A 485 -17.16 -4.87 -30.94
N VAL A 486 -16.00 -4.56 -30.38
CA VAL A 486 -14.93 -3.77 -31.02
C VAL A 486 -13.67 -4.60 -31.06
N ALA A 487 -13.12 -4.82 -32.26
CA ALA A 487 -11.82 -5.46 -32.44
C ALA A 487 -10.66 -4.47 -32.26
N VAL A 488 -9.46 -4.98 -31.98
CA VAL A 488 -8.23 -4.17 -31.90
C VAL A 488 -7.97 -3.38 -33.19
N GLU A 489 -8.30 -3.93 -34.36
CA GLU A 489 -8.15 -3.26 -35.66
C GLU A 489 -9.27 -2.24 -35.97
N GLY A 490 -10.23 -2.06 -35.07
CA GLY A 490 -11.34 -1.11 -35.21
C GLY A 490 -12.53 -1.64 -36.02
N GLU A 491 -12.56 -2.94 -36.34
CA GLU A 491 -13.80 -3.59 -36.80
C GLU A 491 -14.83 -3.57 -35.68
N GLU A 492 -16.10 -3.28 -36.01
CA GLU A 492 -17.18 -3.18 -35.04
C GLU A 492 -18.42 -3.96 -35.50
N VAL A 493 -19.06 -4.65 -34.57
CA VAL A 493 -20.31 -5.38 -34.79
C VAL A 493 -21.32 -5.03 -33.70
N MET A 494 -22.56 -4.75 -34.09
CA MET A 494 -23.67 -4.59 -33.16
C MET A 494 -24.43 -5.91 -33.01
N LEU A 495 -24.60 -6.36 -31.77
CA LEU A 495 -25.42 -7.51 -31.39
C LEU A 495 -26.59 -7.04 -30.53
N MET A 496 -27.79 -7.56 -30.82
CA MET A 496 -28.92 -7.39 -29.92
C MET A 496 -28.76 -8.34 -28.74
N GLY A 497 -29.27 -7.95 -27.57
CA GLY A 497 -29.21 -8.73 -26.35
C GLY A 497 -29.74 -10.15 -26.51
N GLU A 498 -30.85 -10.31 -27.22
CA GLU A 498 -31.45 -11.61 -27.58
C GLU A 498 -30.49 -12.53 -28.37
N ASP A 499 -29.59 -11.95 -29.18
CA ASP A 499 -28.65 -12.72 -30.00
C ASP A 499 -27.41 -13.18 -29.21
N THR A 500 -27.17 -12.63 -28.01
CA THR A 500 -26.02 -13.01 -27.16
C THR A 500 -26.10 -14.46 -26.67
N GLU A 501 -27.29 -15.07 -26.67
CA GLU A 501 -27.47 -16.51 -26.39
C GLU A 501 -26.81 -17.41 -27.43
N ASN A 502 -26.68 -16.92 -28.66
CA ASN A 502 -26.08 -17.66 -29.77
C ASN A 502 -24.69 -17.11 -30.13
N CYS A 503 -24.04 -16.42 -29.18
CA CYS A 503 -22.70 -15.88 -29.32
C CYS A 503 -21.76 -16.49 -28.27
N ILE A 504 -20.60 -16.95 -28.74
CA ILE A 504 -19.51 -17.44 -27.91
C ILE A 504 -18.21 -16.70 -28.20
N LEU A 505 -17.34 -16.62 -27.21
CA LEU A 505 -15.98 -16.12 -27.35
C LEU A 505 -15.00 -17.29 -27.32
N LEU A 506 -14.16 -17.38 -28.36
CA LEU A 506 -13.07 -18.33 -28.47
C LEU A 506 -11.77 -17.64 -28.09
N TYR A 507 -11.00 -18.25 -27.20
CA TYR A 507 -9.70 -17.74 -26.80
C TYR A 507 -8.60 -18.70 -27.26
N ASP A 508 -7.62 -18.19 -27.99
CA ASP A 508 -6.59 -19.01 -28.64
C ASP A 508 -5.20 -18.94 -27.98
N GLU A 509 -4.27 -19.76 -28.46
CA GLU A 509 -2.89 -19.83 -27.95
C GLU A 509 -2.11 -18.52 -28.16
N ASN A 510 -2.54 -17.66 -29.10
CA ASN A 510 -1.94 -16.35 -29.37
C ASN A 510 -2.50 -15.26 -28.44
N LYS A 511 -3.32 -15.63 -27.46
CA LYS A 511 -3.98 -14.71 -26.54
C LYS A 511 -4.92 -13.73 -27.22
N THR A 512 -5.61 -14.20 -28.26
CA THR A 512 -6.62 -13.43 -28.99
C THR A 512 -8.02 -13.98 -28.71
N VAL A 513 -9.00 -13.09 -28.63
CA VAL A 513 -10.41 -13.44 -28.46
C VAL A 513 -11.12 -13.28 -29.79
N THR A 514 -11.76 -14.32 -30.30
CA THR A 514 -12.62 -14.28 -31.49
C THR A 514 -14.05 -14.52 -31.07
N SER A 515 -14.97 -13.59 -31.38
CA SER A 515 -16.39 -13.90 -31.20
C SER A 515 -16.92 -14.71 -32.38
N VAL A 516 -17.81 -15.64 -32.09
CA VAL A 516 -18.52 -16.46 -33.07
C VAL A 516 -20.00 -16.35 -32.75
N TYR A 517 -20.78 -15.90 -33.72
CA TYR A 517 -22.22 -15.74 -33.54
C TYR A 517 -22.99 -16.20 -34.78
N LYS A 518 -24.19 -16.73 -34.54
CA LYS A 518 -25.06 -17.25 -35.59
C LYS A 518 -26.02 -16.17 -36.08
N THR A 519 -25.97 -15.87 -37.38
CA THR A 519 -26.93 -14.99 -38.05
C THR A 519 -27.86 -15.78 -38.97
N SER A 520 -28.89 -15.11 -39.51
CA SER A 520 -29.75 -15.70 -40.54
C SER A 520 -29.01 -16.12 -41.82
N LYS A 521 -27.76 -15.65 -42.01
CA LYS A 521 -26.91 -15.92 -43.19
C LYS A 521 -25.83 -16.97 -42.94
N GLY A 522 -25.66 -17.44 -41.70
CA GLY A 522 -24.63 -18.40 -41.32
C GLY A 522 -23.87 -17.97 -40.06
N ILE A 523 -22.65 -18.47 -39.91
CA ILE A 523 -21.75 -18.07 -38.82
C ILE A 523 -20.98 -16.82 -39.25
N GLU A 524 -20.95 -15.82 -38.38
CA GLU A 524 -20.11 -14.63 -38.53
C GLU A 524 -19.13 -14.56 -37.37
N MET A 525 -17.98 -13.90 -37.59
CA MET A 525 -16.90 -13.82 -36.62
C MET A 525 -16.26 -12.44 -36.64
N ILE A 526 -15.92 -11.94 -35.45
CA ILE A 526 -15.02 -10.79 -35.30
C ILE A 526 -13.80 -11.27 -34.52
N LYS A 527 -12.61 -11.08 -35.10
CA LYS A 527 -11.34 -11.54 -34.53
C LYS A 527 -10.73 -10.45 -33.65
N ASP A 528 -9.93 -10.89 -32.69
CA ASP A 528 -9.18 -10.03 -31.78
C ASP A 528 -10.04 -8.95 -31.11
N VAL A 529 -11.14 -9.39 -30.51
CA VAL A 529 -12.07 -8.54 -29.76
C VAL A 529 -11.31 -7.90 -28.60
N LEU A 530 -11.28 -6.58 -28.59
CA LEU A 530 -10.70 -5.76 -27.53
C LEU A 530 -11.73 -5.53 -26.42
N GLU A 531 -12.92 -5.08 -26.80
CA GLU A 531 -13.95 -4.66 -25.86
C GLU A 531 -15.38 -4.90 -26.36
N ILE A 532 -16.31 -4.94 -25.40
CA ILE A 532 -17.74 -5.10 -25.59
C ILE A 532 -18.42 -3.96 -24.83
N ASN A 533 -19.12 -3.07 -25.52
CA ASN A 533 -19.77 -1.90 -24.96
C ASN A 533 -21.28 -2.03 -25.00
N VAL A 534 -21.99 -1.68 -23.92
CA VAL A 534 -23.45 -1.50 -23.99
C VAL A 534 -23.79 -0.18 -24.68
N LYS A 535 -24.83 -0.19 -25.52
CA LYS A 535 -25.33 0.99 -26.24
C LYS A 535 -26.80 1.27 -25.96
#